data_AF-A0A174SQF8-F1
#
_entry.id   AF-A0A174SQF8-F1
#
_cell.length_a   1.000
_cell.length_b   1.000
_cell.length_c   1.000
_cell.angle_alpha   90.00
_cell.angle_beta   90.00
_cell.angle_gamma   90.00
#
_symmetry.space_group_name_H-M   'P 1'
#
loop_
_entity.id
_entity.type
_entity.pdbx_description
1 polymer ?
#
loop_
_entity_poly.entity_id
_entity_poly.type
_entity_poly.pdbx_seq_one_letter_code
_entity_poly.pdbx_strand_id
1 'polypeptide(L)' 'MMDRLVEQMKEKQGVTEELKMQDQMVWVGKMNNIRACAEEIVLMNVVYMN' A
#
# COMPACT_ATOMS: atom_id res chain seq x y z
N MET A 1 -3.57 -8.04 -9.07
CA MET A 1 -2.63 -6.92 -9.35
C MET A 1 -2.51 -6.03 -8.13
N MET A 2 -3.64 -5.51 -7.64
CA MET A 2 -3.74 -4.71 -6.41
C MET A 2 -3.00 -5.33 -5.22
N ASP A 3 -3.37 -6.55 -4.81
CA ASP A 3 -2.78 -7.19 -3.61
C ASP A 3 -1.26 -7.36 -3.71
N ARG A 4 -0.73 -7.62 -4.92
CA ARG A 4 0.72 -7.71 -5.14
C ARG A 4 1.42 -6.36 -4.98
N LEU A 5 0.83 -5.29 -5.50
CA LEU A 5 1.38 -3.93 -5.34
C LEU A 5 1.37 -3.52 -3.87
N VAL A 6 0.28 -3.79 -3.15
CA VAL A 6 0.17 -3.50 -1.72
C VAL A 6 1.25 -4.23 -0.93
N GLU A 7 1.45 -5.53 -1.15
CA GLU A 7 2.48 -6.28 -0.41
C GLU A 7 3.90 -5.79 -0.73
N GLN A 8 4.21 -5.53 -2.01
CA GLN A 8 5.52 -4.99 -2.41
C GLN A 8 5.80 -3.61 -1.79
N MET A 9 4.80 -2.74 -1.75
CA MET A 9 4.94 -1.41 -1.16
C MET A 9 5.03 -1.47 0.36
N LYS A 10 4.29 -2.38 0.99
CA LYS A 10 4.37 -2.65 2.44
C LYS A 10 5.76 -3.12 2.83
N GLU A 11 6.34 -4.07 2.09
CA GLU A 11 7.73 -4.51 2.27
C GLU A 11 8.72 -3.35 2.08
N LYS A 12 8.60 -2.61 0.98
CA LYS A 12 9.51 -1.48 0.66
C LYS A 12 9.44 -0.34 1.68
N GLN A 13 8.27 -0.08 2.24
CA GLN A 13 8.05 1.01 3.21
C GLN A 13 8.21 0.57 4.67
N GLY A 14 8.54 -0.70 4.93
CA GLY A 14 8.72 -1.23 6.28
C GLY A 14 7.45 -1.21 7.12
N VAL A 15 6.29 -1.45 6.51
CA VAL A 15 5.00 -1.48 7.22
C VAL A 15 4.77 -2.88 7.77
N THR A 16 5.26 -3.12 8.99
CA THR A 16 5.27 -4.44 9.62
C THR A 16 4.25 -4.56 10.76
N GLU A 17 4.00 -5.78 11.25
CA GLU A 17 3.14 -5.97 12.43
C GLU A 17 3.82 -5.45 13.71
N GLU A 18 5.15 -5.42 13.79
CA GLU A 18 5.86 -4.77 14.90
C GLU A 18 5.56 -3.27 14.94
N LEU A 19 5.56 -2.59 13.79
CA LEU A 19 5.16 -1.19 13.71
C LEU A 19 3.71 -1.00 14.18
N LYS A 20 2.81 -1.90 13.83
CA LYS A 20 1.41 -1.86 14.27
C LYS A 20 1.27 -1.99 15.79
N MET A 21 2.10 -2.84 16.41
CA MET A 21 2.14 -3.01 17.86
C MET A 21 2.73 -1.80 18.57
N GLN A 22 3.74 -1.16 17.99
CA GLN A 22 4.41 0.01 18.56
C GLN A 22 3.60 1.30 18.38
N ASP A 23 3.05 1.51 17.19
CA ASP A 23 2.26 2.68 16.82
C ASP A 23 1.21 2.31 15.76
N GLN A 24 0.03 1.95 16.25
CA GLN A 24 -1.09 1.54 15.41
C GLN A 24 -1.55 2.65 14.46
N MET A 25 -1.50 3.92 14.87
CA MET A 25 -2.00 5.03 14.05
C MET A 25 -1.06 5.31 12.88
N VAL A 26 0.25 5.25 13.11
CA VAL A 26 1.24 5.32 12.02
C VAL A 26 1.09 4.15 11.07
N TRP A 27 0.89 2.94 11.59
CA TRP A 27 0.66 1.76 10.75
C TRP A 27 -0.58 1.91 9.86
N VAL A 28 -1.73 2.32 10.43
CA VAL A 28 -2.97 2.54 9.68
C VAL A 28 -2.77 3.64 8.62
N GLY A 29 -2.12 4.75 8.99
CA GLY A 29 -1.82 5.84 8.06
C GLY A 29 -1.00 5.38 6.85
N LYS A 30 0.05 4.57 7.09
CA LYS A 30 0.89 4.02 6.02
C LYS A 30 0.13 3.01 5.16
N MET A 31 -0.65 2.11 5.76
CA MET A 31 -1.48 1.15 5.01
C MET A 31 -2.50 1.84 4.11
N ASN A 32 -3.14 2.90 4.60
CA ASN A 32 -4.08 3.69 3.81
C ASN A 32 -3.38 4.39 2.63
N ASN A 33 -2.19 4.94 2.84
CA ASN A 33 -1.41 5.57 1.77
C ASN A 33 -0.98 4.56 0.70
N ILE A 34 -0.49 3.38 1.12
CA ILE A 34 -0.13 2.29 0.20
C ILE A 34 -1.33 1.89 -0.66
N ARG A 35 -2.50 1.72 -0.02
CA ARG A 35 -3.72 1.33 -0.74
C ARG A 35 -4.13 2.38 -1.77
N ALA A 36 -4.15 3.66 -1.40
CA ALA A 36 -4.49 4.74 -2.32
C ALA A 36 -3.54 4.80 -3.53
N CYS A 37 -2.23 4.64 -3.30
CA CYS A 37 -1.25 4.63 -4.39
C CYS A 37 -1.39 3.39 -5.30
N ALA A 38 -1.64 2.21 -4.73
CA ALA A 38 -1.87 1.01 -5.52
C ALA A 38 -3.17 1.10 -6.36
N GLU A 39 -4.22 1.72 -5.83
CA GLU A 39 -5.46 2.02 -6.56
C GLU A 39 -5.20 2.97 -7.75
N GLU A 40 -4.41 4.03 -7.54
CA GLU A 40 -4.02 4.96 -8.60
C GLU A 40 -3.24 4.27 -9.73
N ILE A 41 -2.27 3.41 -9.38
CA ILE A 41 -1.50 2.63 -10.36
C ILE A 41 -2.44 1.73 -11.17
N VAL A 42 -3.33 0.98 -10.51
CA VAL A 42 -4.26 0.08 -11.19
C VAL A 42 -5.19 0.87 -12.11
N LEU A 43 -5.73 2.00 -11.64
CA LEU A 43 -6.60 2.86 -12.45
C LEU A 43 -5.88 3.38 -13.70
N MET A 44 -4.64 3.87 -13.55
CA MET A 44 -3.84 4.35 -14.68
C MET A 44 -3.59 3.23 -15.71
N ASN A 45 -3.31 2.01 -15.25
CA ASN A 45 -3.16 0.86 -16.14
C ASN A 45 -4.44 0.54 -16.90
N VAL A 46 -5.59 0.55 -16.22
CA VAL A 46 -6.89 0.25 -16.86
C VAL A 46 -7.30 1.32 -17.87
N VAL A 47 -7.02 2.59 -17.59
CA VAL A 47 -7.45 3.70 -18.46
C VAL A 47 -6.52 3.89 -19.65
N TYR A 48 -5.20 3.75 -19.47
CA TYR A 48 -4.22 4.16 -20.48
C TYR A 48 -3.44 3.02 -21.14
N MET A 49 -3.37 1.84 -20.51
CA MET A 49 -2.54 0.72 -20.99
C MET A 49 -3.35 -0.52 -21.38
N ASN A 50 -4.68 -0.42 -21.37
CA ASN A 50 -5.60 -1.49 -21.72
C ASN A 50 -5.91 -1.50 -23.22
#